data_AF-A0A062UCS2-F1
#
_entry.id   AF-A0A062UCS2-F1
#
_cell.length_a   1.000
_cell.length_b   1.000
_cell.length_c   1.000
_cell.angle_alpha   90.00
_cell.angle_beta   90.00
_cell.angle_gamma   90.00
#
_symmetry.space_group_name_H-M   'P 1'
#
loop_
_entity.id
_entity.type
_entity.pdbx_description
1 polymer ?
#
loop_
_entity_poly.entity_id
_entity_poly.type
_entity_poly.pdbx_seq_one_letter_code
_entity_poly.pdbx_strand_id
1 'polypeptide(L)'
;MLMNALFERMGDPDRNFRPDFQGVGFHARVFELCCFAYLEAAGLKIDRSHRYPDFLVNANGVDIAIEVVTPNPTDGTNLDVSVGQLTPLSDEEMYAKAETEFPRRLLRSLSTKVRKNYQRHTHVAGRPIVLMIAPFHEPGSNFYIEDLLLPALYPLAEDGSDPPLFVREEATHISAVAYCNTFTVSKLWRMADPGFIAANFVAQRHGHALFEEKGGLFEFRYQIGHPATPPETWFEGVGLSLNPHALVPLPVGALPASSTTVAVGDELERHIRGFHPLASTFVIQKRSAD
;
A
#
# COMPACT_ATOMS: atom_id res chain seq x y z
N MET A 1 -5.81 21.17 -6.33
CA MET A 1 -6.22 19.77 -6.07
C MET A 1 -5.10 19.09 -5.29
N LEU A 2 -5.41 18.26 -4.28
CA LEU A 2 -4.44 17.66 -3.34
C LEU A 2 -3.24 17.02 -4.04
N MET A 3 -3.46 16.32 -5.15
CA MET A 3 -2.42 15.68 -5.95
C MET A 3 -1.32 16.65 -6.42
N ASN A 4 -1.67 17.83 -6.93
CA ASN A 4 -0.69 18.82 -7.38
C ASN A 4 0.12 19.36 -6.20
N ALA A 5 -0.55 19.63 -5.07
CA ALA A 5 0.12 20.11 -3.86
C ALA A 5 1.09 19.06 -3.29
N LEU A 6 0.73 17.77 -3.34
CA LEU A 6 1.62 16.68 -2.97
C LEU A 6 2.81 16.58 -3.91
N PHE A 7 2.58 16.64 -5.22
CA PHE A 7 3.66 16.59 -6.21
C PHE A 7 4.64 17.75 -6.07
N GLU A 8 4.15 18.97 -5.84
CA GLU A 8 4.99 20.16 -5.60
C GLU A 8 5.89 20.01 -4.37
N ARG A 9 5.39 19.39 -3.29
CA ARG A 9 6.18 19.13 -2.07
C ARG A 9 7.12 17.93 -2.23
N MET A 10 6.66 16.87 -2.87
CA MET A 10 7.43 15.65 -3.10
C MET A 10 8.62 15.91 -4.02
N GLY A 11 8.42 16.73 -5.05
CA GLY A 11 9.40 17.02 -6.09
C GLY A 11 9.60 15.86 -7.09
N ASP A 12 10.41 16.11 -8.11
CA ASP A 12 10.73 15.17 -9.19
C ASP A 12 12.24 15.22 -9.49
N PRO A 13 13.08 14.67 -8.59
CA PRO A 13 14.54 14.80 -8.69
C PRO A 13 15.09 14.20 -9.99
N ASP A 14 14.50 13.11 -10.47
CA ASP A 14 14.91 12.41 -11.69
C ASP A 14 14.20 12.91 -12.96
N ARG A 15 13.26 13.87 -12.84
CA ARG A 15 12.45 14.44 -13.95
C ARG A 15 11.65 13.42 -14.76
N ASN A 16 11.41 12.23 -14.21
CA ASN A 16 10.69 11.15 -14.87
C ASN A 16 9.23 11.05 -14.41
N PHE A 17 8.85 11.74 -13.32
CA PHE A 17 7.51 11.62 -12.77
C PHE A 17 6.44 12.04 -13.77
N ARG A 18 6.57 13.22 -14.40
CA ARG A 18 5.54 13.73 -15.33
C ARG A 18 5.39 12.86 -16.58
N PRO A 19 6.48 12.48 -17.30
CA PRO A 19 6.37 11.55 -18.42
C PRO A 19 5.71 10.22 -18.04
N ASP A 20 6.10 9.62 -16.91
CA ASP A 20 5.55 8.35 -16.45
C ASP A 20 4.06 8.47 -16.09
N PHE A 21 3.70 9.57 -15.41
CA PHE A 21 2.33 9.84 -14.99
C PHE A 21 1.37 10.04 -16.18
N GLN A 22 1.86 10.66 -17.26
CA GLN A 22 1.09 10.88 -18.50
C GLN A 22 1.11 9.66 -19.45
N GLY A 23 2.01 8.70 -19.19
CA GLY A 23 2.20 7.51 -19.99
C GLY A 23 1.72 6.24 -19.27
N VAL A 24 2.63 5.28 -19.12
CA VAL A 24 2.33 3.93 -18.61
C VAL A 24 2.51 3.73 -17.10
N GLY A 25 2.94 4.78 -16.40
CA GLY A 25 3.23 4.75 -14.98
C GLY A 25 2.17 5.40 -14.11
N PHE A 26 0.97 5.75 -14.63
CA PHE A 26 -0.02 6.53 -13.89
C PHE A 26 -0.30 5.98 -12.48
N HIS A 27 -0.68 4.69 -12.36
CA HIS A 27 -1.01 4.09 -11.07
C HIS A 27 0.20 3.95 -10.14
N ALA A 28 1.37 3.66 -10.69
CA ALA A 28 2.62 3.62 -9.93
C ALA A 28 2.99 4.99 -9.36
N ARG A 29 2.78 6.05 -10.14
CA ARG A 29 3.06 7.44 -9.73
C ARG A 29 2.01 7.99 -8.76
N VAL A 30 0.74 7.60 -8.90
CA VAL A 30 -0.29 7.84 -7.88
C VAL A 30 0.07 7.13 -6.57
N PHE A 31 0.56 5.88 -6.65
CA PHE A 31 0.99 5.13 -5.47
C PHE A 31 2.17 5.82 -4.77
N GLU A 32 3.21 6.21 -5.52
CA GLU A 32 4.35 6.95 -5.00
C GLU A 32 3.93 8.26 -4.31
N LEU A 33 3.02 9.04 -4.89
CA LEU A 33 2.47 10.24 -4.26
C LEU A 33 1.73 9.94 -2.95
N CYS A 34 0.97 8.84 -2.90
CA CYS A 34 0.29 8.43 -1.69
C CYS A 34 1.27 7.94 -0.61
N CYS A 35 2.35 7.24 -1.00
CA CYS A 35 3.45 6.88 -0.11
C CYS A 35 4.10 8.13 0.47
N PHE A 36 4.41 9.13 -0.36
CA PHE A 36 4.93 10.42 0.13
C PHE A 36 3.98 11.08 1.13
N ALA A 37 2.68 11.16 0.80
CA ALA A 37 1.67 11.74 1.68
C ALA A 37 1.56 11.00 3.03
N TYR A 38 1.66 9.67 2.98
CA TYR A 38 1.70 8.81 4.17
C TYR A 38 2.91 9.12 5.05
N LEU A 39 4.11 9.21 4.47
CA LEU A 39 5.34 9.50 5.21
C LEU A 39 5.32 10.92 5.81
N GLU A 40 4.79 11.90 5.07
CA GLU A 40 4.60 13.28 5.54
C GLU A 40 3.59 13.33 6.70
N ALA A 41 2.46 12.62 6.56
CA ALA A 41 1.44 12.53 7.61
C ALA A 41 1.93 11.80 8.87
N ALA A 42 2.87 10.88 8.73
CA ALA A 42 3.57 10.22 9.84
C ALA A 42 4.57 11.15 10.55
N GLY A 43 4.77 12.38 10.06
CA GLY A 43 5.71 13.35 10.64
C GLY A 43 7.18 12.99 10.40
N LEU A 44 7.45 12.12 9.43
CA LEU A 44 8.80 11.65 9.15
C LEU A 44 9.56 12.67 8.32
N LYS A 45 10.86 12.84 8.61
CA LYS A 45 11.74 13.65 7.76
C LYS A 45 12.12 12.85 6.52
N ILE A 46 11.63 13.28 5.36
CA ILE A 46 11.84 12.61 4.07
C ILE A 46 13.09 13.19 3.39
N ASP A 47 13.96 12.31 2.92
CA ASP A 47 15.12 12.60 2.09
C ASP A 47 15.03 11.81 0.77
N ARG A 48 15.11 12.55 -0.35
CA ARG A 48 15.10 12.02 -1.72
C ARG A 48 16.31 12.50 -2.52
N SER A 49 17.40 12.84 -1.84
CA SER A 49 18.67 13.25 -2.45
C SER A 49 19.36 12.12 -3.21
N HIS A 50 18.96 10.87 -2.94
CA HIS A 50 19.45 9.67 -3.61
C HIS A 50 18.40 9.13 -4.58
N ARG A 51 18.88 8.57 -5.70
CA ARG A 51 18.02 7.99 -6.75
C ARG A 51 17.26 6.73 -6.32
N TYR A 52 17.84 5.97 -5.40
CA TYR A 52 17.24 4.76 -4.86
C TYR A 52 17.69 4.60 -3.40
N PRO A 53 16.89 3.97 -2.53
CA PRO A 53 15.49 3.63 -2.76
C PRO A 53 14.61 4.91 -2.89
N ASP A 54 13.34 4.76 -3.24
CA ASP A 54 12.45 5.90 -3.54
C ASP A 54 12.39 6.97 -2.42
N PHE A 55 12.49 6.55 -1.15
CA PHE A 55 12.58 7.45 0.00
C PHE A 55 13.59 6.94 1.04
N LEU A 56 14.31 7.88 1.65
CA LEU A 56 14.91 7.70 2.97
C LEU A 56 14.08 8.51 3.96
N VAL A 57 13.77 7.95 5.13
CA VAL A 57 13.03 8.65 6.17
C VAL A 57 13.69 8.50 7.53
N ASN A 58 13.63 9.55 8.35
CA ASN A 58 14.06 9.46 9.74
C ASN A 58 12.86 9.33 10.68
N ALA A 59 12.79 8.22 11.42
CA ALA A 59 11.82 7.97 12.48
C ALA A 59 12.55 7.95 13.83
N ASN A 60 12.40 9.02 14.62
CA ASN A 60 13.00 9.12 15.97
C ASN A 60 14.51 8.81 16.02
N GLY A 61 15.27 9.29 15.03
CA GLY A 61 16.72 9.06 14.97
C GLY A 61 17.15 7.78 14.24
N VAL A 62 16.20 6.96 13.76
CA VAL A 62 16.49 5.80 12.90
C VAL A 62 16.20 6.17 11.45
N ASP A 63 17.22 6.09 10.59
CA ASP A 63 17.05 6.22 9.15
C ASP A 63 16.53 4.90 8.56
N ILE A 64 15.46 4.97 7.78
CA ILE A 64 14.76 3.84 7.16
C ILE A 64 14.74 4.06 5.65
N ALA A 65 15.11 3.01 4.91
CA ALA A 65 15.02 2.95 3.46
C ALA A 65 13.64 2.42 3.04
N ILE A 66 12.95 3.14 2.15
CA ILE A 66 11.62 2.77 1.68
C ILE A 66 11.62 2.71 0.15
N GLU A 67 11.27 1.55 -0.38
CA GLU A 67 11.10 1.33 -1.81
C GLU A 67 9.63 1.09 -2.13
N VAL A 68 9.12 1.79 -3.14
CA VAL A 68 7.76 1.68 -3.65
C VAL A 68 7.71 0.64 -4.76
N VAL A 69 6.72 -0.25 -4.67
CA VAL A 69 6.60 -1.44 -5.52
C VAL A 69 5.21 -1.53 -6.09
N THR A 70 5.12 -1.57 -7.42
CA THR A 70 3.91 -1.97 -8.14
C THR A 70 4.23 -3.14 -9.06
N PRO A 71 3.37 -4.17 -9.14
CA PRO A 71 3.50 -5.23 -10.13
C PRO A 71 3.29 -4.69 -11.55
N ASN A 72 3.91 -5.35 -12.52
CA ASN A 72 3.68 -5.05 -13.94
C ASN A 72 2.24 -5.44 -14.34
N PRO A 73 1.62 -4.70 -15.29
CA PRO A 73 0.30 -5.02 -15.82
C PRO A 73 0.20 -6.45 -16.37
N THR A 74 -0.96 -7.08 -16.24
CA THR A 74 -1.20 -8.47 -16.70
C THR A 74 -1.01 -8.64 -18.20
N ASP A 75 -1.51 -7.69 -19.01
CA ASP A 75 -1.54 -7.82 -20.48
C ASP A 75 -0.39 -7.09 -21.19
N GLY A 76 0.60 -6.58 -20.43
CA GLY A 76 1.69 -5.76 -20.96
C GLY A 76 1.24 -4.45 -21.63
N THR A 77 -0.08 -4.20 -21.68
CA THR A 77 -0.71 -3.01 -22.21
C THR A 77 -1.29 -2.20 -21.07
N ASN A 78 -1.24 -0.89 -21.27
CA ASN A 78 -1.41 0.09 -20.24
C ASN A 78 -2.89 0.41 -20.07
N LEU A 79 -3.60 -0.45 -19.35
CA LEU A 79 -5.03 -0.32 -19.15
C LEU A 79 -5.32 0.67 -18.01
N ASP A 80 -6.40 1.42 -18.21
CA ASP A 80 -7.11 2.04 -17.11
C ASP A 80 -7.52 0.94 -16.11
N VAL A 81 -6.80 0.79 -15.00
CA VAL A 81 -7.16 -0.17 -13.93
C VAL A 81 -8.37 0.29 -13.10
N SER A 82 -9.16 1.24 -13.61
CA SER A 82 -10.39 1.67 -12.94
C SER A 82 -11.36 0.51 -12.79
N VAL A 83 -12.15 0.58 -11.71
CA VAL A 83 -13.25 -0.35 -11.43
C VAL A 83 -14.25 -0.42 -12.60
N GLY A 84 -14.34 0.63 -13.44
CA GLY A 84 -15.22 0.64 -14.61
C GLY A 84 -14.79 -0.31 -15.75
N GLN A 85 -13.54 -0.78 -15.75
CA GLN A 85 -13.03 -1.77 -16.71
C GLN A 85 -13.14 -3.21 -16.18
N LEU A 86 -13.74 -3.42 -15.00
CA LEU A 86 -13.92 -4.76 -14.46
C LEU A 86 -14.86 -5.58 -15.34
N THR A 87 -14.34 -6.70 -15.84
CA THR A 87 -15.14 -7.74 -16.48
C THR A 87 -15.67 -8.69 -15.41
N PRO A 88 -16.94 -9.12 -15.50
CA PRO A 88 -17.46 -10.19 -14.66
C PRO A 88 -16.59 -11.45 -14.82
N LEU A 89 -16.19 -12.04 -13.70
CA LEU A 89 -15.48 -13.31 -13.64
C LEU A 89 -16.42 -14.36 -13.03
N SER A 90 -16.22 -15.62 -13.39
CA SER A 90 -16.81 -16.74 -12.64
C SER A 90 -16.18 -16.85 -11.26
N ASP A 91 -16.89 -17.48 -10.32
CA ASP A 91 -16.36 -17.73 -8.97
C ASP A 91 -15.02 -18.47 -9.03
N GLU A 92 -14.90 -19.48 -9.89
CA GLU A 92 -13.67 -20.26 -10.08
C GLU A 92 -12.49 -19.38 -10.54
N GLU A 93 -12.71 -18.50 -11.52
CA GLU A 93 -11.69 -17.55 -11.98
C GLU A 93 -11.32 -16.55 -10.86
N MET A 94 -12.29 -16.08 -10.08
CA MET A 94 -12.04 -15.18 -8.95
C MET A 94 -11.16 -15.86 -7.89
N TYR A 95 -11.48 -17.10 -7.50
CA TYR A 95 -10.67 -17.87 -6.54
C TYR A 95 -9.27 -18.13 -7.08
N ALA A 96 -9.15 -18.60 -8.32
CA ALA A 96 -7.84 -18.86 -8.94
C ALA A 96 -6.97 -17.59 -8.98
N LYS A 97 -7.56 -16.45 -9.34
CA LYS A 97 -6.84 -15.16 -9.32
C LYS A 97 -6.43 -14.75 -7.91
N ALA A 98 -7.34 -14.82 -6.94
CA ALA A 98 -7.10 -14.35 -5.58
C ALA A 98 -6.08 -15.23 -4.82
N GLU A 99 -6.20 -16.55 -4.90
CA GLU A 99 -5.38 -17.48 -4.11
C GLU A 99 -4.07 -17.86 -4.80
N THR A 100 -4.02 -17.81 -6.13
CA THR A 100 -2.84 -18.27 -6.89
C THR A 100 -2.14 -17.14 -7.62
N GLU A 101 -2.82 -16.42 -8.51
CA GLU A 101 -2.15 -15.45 -9.39
C GLU A 101 -1.66 -14.22 -8.61
N PHE A 102 -2.54 -13.63 -7.81
CA PHE A 102 -2.30 -12.43 -7.02
C PHE A 102 -1.05 -12.55 -6.11
N PRO A 103 -0.95 -13.55 -5.21
CA PRO A 103 0.21 -13.64 -4.32
C PRO A 103 1.50 -13.92 -5.10
N ARG A 104 1.46 -14.78 -6.12
CA ARG A 104 2.63 -15.08 -6.96
C ARG A 104 3.15 -13.84 -7.69
N ARG A 105 2.25 -12.98 -8.18
CA ARG A 105 2.61 -11.75 -8.88
C ARG A 105 3.23 -10.70 -7.95
N LEU A 106 2.67 -10.50 -6.76
CA LEU A 106 3.26 -9.62 -5.76
C LEU A 106 4.62 -10.14 -5.29
N LEU A 107 4.71 -11.44 -5.00
CA LEU A 107 5.95 -12.09 -4.59
C LEU A 107 7.06 -11.91 -5.64
N ARG A 108 6.74 -12.04 -6.93
CA ARG A 108 7.68 -11.80 -8.04
C ARG A 108 8.20 -10.36 -8.05
N SER A 109 7.31 -9.40 -7.82
CA SER A 109 7.64 -7.97 -7.80
C SER A 109 8.53 -7.64 -6.60
N LEU A 110 8.18 -8.13 -5.40
CA LEU A 110 9.01 -8.02 -4.20
C LEU A 110 10.38 -8.67 -4.41
N SER A 111 10.42 -9.90 -4.92
CA SER A 111 11.67 -10.63 -5.19
C SER A 111 12.59 -9.87 -6.15
N THR A 112 12.02 -9.17 -7.13
CA THR A 112 12.78 -8.33 -8.06
C THR A 112 13.45 -7.16 -7.34
N LYS A 113 12.77 -6.57 -6.36
CA LYS A 113 13.28 -5.47 -5.54
C LYS A 113 14.31 -5.94 -4.51
N VAL A 114 14.11 -7.08 -3.86
CA VAL A 114 15.11 -7.71 -2.98
C VAL A 114 16.44 -7.92 -3.71
N ARG A 115 16.40 -8.37 -4.97
CA ARG A 115 17.62 -8.57 -5.79
C ARG A 115 18.34 -7.28 -6.20
N LYS A 116 17.78 -6.10 -5.94
CA LYS A 116 18.47 -4.82 -6.16
C LYS A 116 19.58 -4.56 -5.14
N ASN A 117 19.61 -5.32 -4.04
CA ASN A 117 20.67 -5.25 -3.03
C ASN A 117 20.91 -3.83 -2.50
N TYR A 118 19.83 -3.10 -2.14
CA TYR A 118 19.91 -1.71 -1.69
C TYR A 118 20.89 -1.50 -0.53
N GLN A 119 21.00 -2.49 0.37
CA GLN A 119 21.92 -2.50 1.52
C GLN A 119 23.41 -2.35 1.14
N ARG A 120 23.78 -2.54 -0.14
CA ARG A 120 25.14 -2.31 -0.63
C ARG A 120 25.46 -0.83 -0.86
N HIS A 121 24.44 0.03 -0.88
CA HIS A 121 24.66 1.47 -0.99
C HIS A 121 25.04 2.07 0.34
N THR A 122 26.02 2.98 0.35
CA THR A 122 26.55 3.60 1.56
C THR A 122 25.48 4.34 2.37
N HIS A 123 24.48 4.92 1.70
CA HIS A 123 23.34 5.61 2.33
C HIS A 123 22.20 4.68 2.75
N VAL A 124 22.35 3.35 2.62
CA VAL A 124 21.35 2.35 3.05
C VAL A 124 21.95 1.31 4.00
N ALA A 125 23.26 1.06 3.92
CA ALA A 125 23.94 0.08 4.74
C ALA A 125 23.64 0.26 6.25
N GLY A 126 23.24 -0.83 6.91
CA GLY A 126 22.89 -0.83 8.34
C GLY A 126 21.54 -0.20 8.69
N ARG A 127 20.70 0.14 7.70
CA ARG A 127 19.37 0.74 7.90
C ARG A 127 18.27 -0.30 7.65
N PRO A 128 17.13 -0.23 8.36
CA PRO A 128 15.95 -0.99 8.00
C PRO A 128 15.51 -0.68 6.57
N ILE A 129 15.06 -1.71 5.84
CA ILE A 129 14.53 -1.58 4.48
C ILE A 129 13.07 -2.04 4.47
N VAL A 130 12.17 -1.18 4.04
CA VAL A 130 10.73 -1.46 3.93
C VAL A 130 10.31 -1.40 2.46
N LEU A 131 9.62 -2.45 2.00
CA LEU A 131 9.00 -2.46 0.68
C LEU A 131 7.53 -2.08 0.81
N MET A 132 7.14 -0.91 0.32
CA MET A 132 5.73 -0.52 0.22
C MET A 132 5.17 -1.04 -1.10
N ILE A 133 4.18 -1.91 -1.05
CA ILE A 133 3.61 -2.54 -2.23
C ILE A 133 2.11 -2.29 -2.36
N ALA A 134 1.67 -1.98 -3.57
CA ALA A 134 0.27 -1.90 -3.92
C ALA A 134 -0.03 -2.73 -5.16
N PRO A 135 -1.21 -3.35 -5.26
CA PRO A 135 -1.49 -4.37 -6.25
C PRO A 135 -1.96 -3.78 -7.60
N PHE A 136 -1.56 -2.60 -8.04
CA PHE A 136 -2.18 -1.92 -9.19
C PHE A 136 -1.76 -2.49 -10.58
N HIS A 137 -2.03 -3.78 -10.85
CA HIS A 137 -1.69 -4.46 -12.12
C HIS A 137 -2.89 -4.74 -13.03
N GLU A 138 -4.12 -4.76 -12.51
CA GLU A 138 -5.33 -4.98 -13.31
C GLU A 138 -6.56 -4.27 -12.69
N PRO A 139 -7.64 -4.09 -13.46
CA PRO A 139 -8.90 -3.58 -12.92
C PRO A 139 -9.35 -4.35 -11.68
N GLY A 140 -9.68 -3.61 -10.62
CA GLY A 140 -10.15 -4.15 -9.34
C GLY A 140 -9.09 -4.81 -8.47
N SER A 141 -7.81 -4.77 -8.81
CA SER A 141 -6.78 -5.31 -7.91
C SER A 141 -6.76 -4.67 -6.51
N ASN A 142 -7.30 -3.46 -6.37
CA ASN A 142 -7.47 -2.79 -5.08
C ASN A 142 -8.49 -3.50 -4.15
N PHE A 143 -9.22 -4.50 -4.64
CA PHE A 143 -10.11 -5.34 -3.83
C PHE A 143 -9.41 -6.55 -3.22
N TYR A 144 -8.20 -6.92 -3.69
CA TYR A 144 -7.41 -7.95 -3.01
C TYR A 144 -6.96 -7.43 -1.64
N ILE A 145 -7.09 -8.28 -0.63
CA ILE A 145 -6.81 -7.95 0.77
C ILE A 145 -5.40 -8.41 1.18
N GLU A 146 -4.86 -7.83 2.24
CA GLU A 146 -3.53 -8.16 2.79
C GLU A 146 -3.40 -9.66 3.08
N ASP A 147 -4.44 -10.30 3.58
CA ASP A 147 -4.47 -11.70 4.00
C ASP A 147 -4.07 -12.67 2.86
N LEU A 148 -4.38 -12.32 1.61
CA LEU A 148 -3.99 -13.10 0.43
C LEU A 148 -2.48 -13.05 0.14
N LEU A 149 -1.78 -12.03 0.63
CA LEU A 149 -0.32 -11.89 0.48
C LEU A 149 0.46 -12.62 1.58
N LEU A 150 -0.15 -12.85 2.75
CA LEU A 150 0.56 -13.41 3.92
C LEU A 150 1.24 -14.77 3.64
N PRO A 151 0.62 -15.74 2.93
CA PRO A 151 1.29 -17.01 2.62
C PRO A 151 2.52 -16.85 1.71
N ALA A 152 2.60 -15.77 0.94
CA ALA A 152 3.78 -15.47 0.13
C ALA A 152 4.89 -14.79 0.94
N LEU A 153 4.61 -14.27 2.13
CA LEU A 153 5.58 -13.63 3.02
C LEU A 153 6.08 -14.59 4.12
N TYR A 154 5.17 -15.37 4.71
CA TYR A 154 5.39 -16.23 5.88
C TYR A 154 5.19 -17.72 5.56
N PRO A 155 5.85 -18.64 6.29
CA PRO A 155 5.72 -20.09 6.12
C PRO A 155 4.42 -20.63 6.71
N LEU A 156 3.28 -20.30 6.08
CA LEU A 156 1.93 -20.71 6.53
C LEU A 156 1.43 -22.02 5.92
N ALA A 157 2.03 -22.47 4.81
CA ALA A 157 1.64 -23.68 4.09
C ALA A 157 2.84 -24.59 3.88
N GLU A 158 2.62 -25.90 3.92
CA GLU A 158 3.68 -26.93 3.83
C GLU A 158 4.13 -27.24 2.39
N ASP A 159 3.36 -26.85 1.36
CA ASP A 159 3.45 -27.40 0.00
C ASP A 159 3.63 -26.37 -1.13
N GLY A 160 4.03 -25.14 -0.80
CA GLY A 160 4.32 -24.10 -1.79
C GLY A 160 5.55 -24.41 -2.68
N SER A 161 5.44 -24.16 -3.99
CA SER A 161 6.53 -24.37 -4.95
C SER A 161 7.71 -23.41 -4.78
N ASP A 162 7.45 -22.20 -4.26
CA ASP A 162 8.46 -21.19 -3.94
C ASP A 162 8.46 -20.93 -2.43
N PRO A 163 9.63 -20.86 -1.76
CA PRO A 163 9.66 -20.52 -0.35
C PRO A 163 9.08 -19.11 -0.12
N PRO A 164 8.33 -18.85 0.96
CA PRO A 164 7.86 -17.51 1.31
C PRO A 164 9.00 -16.51 1.41
N LEU A 165 8.72 -15.23 1.18
CA LEU A 165 9.77 -14.21 1.04
C LEU A 165 10.68 -14.12 2.28
N PHE A 166 10.11 -14.10 3.49
CA PHE A 166 10.88 -13.79 4.71
C PHE A 166 11.81 -14.92 5.17
N VAL A 167 11.60 -16.16 4.72
CA VAL A 167 12.50 -17.29 5.02
C VAL A 167 13.66 -17.41 4.03
N ARG A 168 13.72 -16.57 2.99
CA ARG A 168 14.79 -16.58 2.00
C ARG A 168 16.01 -15.84 2.52
N GLU A 169 17.19 -16.43 2.34
CA GLU A 169 18.47 -15.83 2.75
C GLU A 169 18.67 -14.44 2.11
N GLU A 170 18.33 -14.28 0.83
CA GLU A 170 18.47 -12.99 0.17
C GLU A 170 17.55 -11.92 0.73
N ALA A 171 16.46 -12.26 1.44
CA ALA A 171 15.49 -11.31 1.98
C ALA A 171 15.80 -10.86 3.41
N THR A 172 16.86 -11.37 4.03
CA THR A 172 17.27 -11.02 5.40
C THR A 172 17.60 -9.52 5.58
N HIS A 173 17.86 -8.78 4.51
CA HIS A 173 18.04 -7.32 4.58
C HIS A 173 16.73 -6.52 4.52
N ILE A 174 15.59 -7.17 4.24
CA ILE A 174 14.27 -6.55 4.25
C ILE A 174 13.69 -6.64 5.65
N SER A 175 13.30 -5.51 6.21
CA SER A 175 12.77 -5.40 7.57
C SER A 175 11.27 -5.61 7.63
N ALA A 176 10.54 -5.15 6.60
CA ALA A 176 9.09 -5.29 6.52
C ALA A 176 8.57 -5.12 5.09
N VAL A 177 7.34 -5.59 4.87
CA VAL A 177 6.54 -5.29 3.67
C VAL A 177 5.26 -4.57 4.11
N ALA A 178 4.97 -3.43 3.50
CA ALA A 178 3.78 -2.64 3.77
C ALA A 178 2.80 -2.71 2.58
N TYR A 179 1.68 -3.40 2.75
CA TYR A 179 0.63 -3.56 1.75
C TYR A 179 -0.36 -2.38 1.78
N CYS A 180 -0.59 -1.76 0.62
CA CYS A 180 -1.28 -0.48 0.50
C CYS A 180 -2.32 -0.46 -0.63
N ASN A 181 -3.31 -1.36 -0.61
CA ASN A 181 -4.34 -1.41 -1.66
C ASN A 181 -5.28 -0.19 -1.70
N THR A 182 -5.29 0.64 -0.65
CA THR A 182 -6.15 1.83 -0.59
C THR A 182 -5.54 3.06 -1.27
N PHE A 183 -4.26 3.07 -1.60
CA PHE A 183 -3.49 4.24 -2.08
C PHE A 183 -3.75 4.55 -3.56
N THR A 184 -5.01 4.89 -3.87
CA THR A 184 -5.52 5.16 -5.22
C THR A 184 -5.96 6.61 -5.36
N VAL A 185 -6.40 7.01 -6.56
CA VAL A 185 -7.07 8.30 -6.80
C VAL A 185 -8.25 8.50 -5.84
N SER A 186 -8.98 7.44 -5.49
CA SER A 186 -10.08 7.50 -4.53
C SER A 186 -9.62 7.91 -3.13
N LYS A 187 -8.41 7.52 -2.68
CA LYS A 187 -7.84 8.00 -1.40
C LYS A 187 -7.59 9.50 -1.47
N LEU A 188 -7.00 10.00 -2.56
CA LEU A 188 -6.76 11.44 -2.74
C LEU A 188 -8.05 12.26 -2.69
N TRP A 189 -9.16 11.76 -3.22
CA TRP A 189 -10.47 12.40 -3.09
C TRP A 189 -10.98 12.41 -1.65
N ARG A 190 -10.82 11.31 -0.91
CA ARG A 190 -11.27 11.22 0.49
C ARG A 190 -10.41 12.03 1.46
N MET A 191 -9.12 12.19 1.14
CA MET A 191 -8.16 13.01 1.90
C MET A 191 -8.15 14.48 1.48
N ALA A 192 -8.94 14.87 0.47
CA ALA A 192 -9.11 16.26 0.08
C ALA A 192 -9.86 17.04 1.18
N ASP A 193 -9.84 18.38 1.08
CA ASP A 193 -10.50 19.25 2.04
C ASP A 193 -11.99 18.85 2.23
N PRO A 194 -12.41 18.45 3.45
CA PRO A 194 -13.77 17.99 3.68
C PRO A 194 -14.83 19.04 3.37
N GLY A 195 -14.53 20.33 3.57
CA GLY A 195 -15.43 21.44 3.27
C GLY A 195 -15.68 21.57 1.76
N PHE A 196 -14.62 21.51 0.96
CA PHE A 196 -14.69 21.49 -0.50
C PHE A 196 -15.50 20.30 -1.00
N ILE A 197 -15.25 19.10 -0.46
CA ILE A 197 -16.00 17.90 -0.85
C ILE A 197 -17.47 18.05 -0.50
N ALA A 198 -17.81 18.39 0.74
CA ALA A 198 -19.19 18.50 1.20
C ALA A 198 -19.99 19.57 0.44
N ALA A 199 -19.37 20.69 0.09
CA ALA A 199 -19.99 21.80 -0.62
C ALA A 199 -20.28 21.48 -2.10
N ASN A 200 -19.44 20.68 -2.75
CA ASN A 200 -19.51 20.48 -4.21
C ASN A 200 -20.02 19.09 -4.63
N PHE A 201 -19.94 18.11 -3.74
CA PHE A 201 -20.18 16.71 -4.06
C PHE A 201 -21.04 16.00 -3.02
N VAL A 202 -21.68 14.92 -3.46
CA VAL A 202 -22.19 13.85 -2.60
C VAL A 202 -21.26 12.67 -2.79
N ALA A 203 -20.56 12.29 -1.73
CA ALA A 203 -19.50 11.29 -1.79
C ALA A 203 -19.66 10.26 -0.67
N GLN A 204 -19.55 8.97 -1.00
CA GLN A 204 -19.78 7.87 -0.07
C GLN A 204 -18.67 6.84 -0.21
N ARG A 205 -18.26 6.25 0.91
CA ARG A 205 -17.40 5.06 0.95
C ARG A 205 -18.14 3.92 1.62
N HIS A 206 -17.99 2.72 1.07
CA HIS A 206 -18.50 1.49 1.69
C HIS A 206 -17.62 0.29 1.35
N GLY A 207 -17.65 -0.74 2.19
CA GLY A 207 -16.81 -1.92 2.00
C GLY A 207 -16.76 -2.78 3.25
N HIS A 208 -15.68 -3.55 3.36
CA HIS A 208 -15.41 -4.42 4.51
C HIS A 208 -14.16 -3.97 5.26
N ALA A 209 -14.19 -4.13 6.58
CA ALA A 209 -13.12 -3.70 7.47
C ALA A 209 -13.01 -4.59 8.70
N LEU A 210 -11.85 -4.47 9.36
CA LEU A 210 -11.60 -4.93 10.72
C LEU A 210 -11.57 -3.73 11.67
N PHE A 211 -11.88 -3.97 12.94
CA PHE A 211 -11.84 -2.96 13.99
C PHE A 211 -11.03 -3.48 15.18
N GLU A 212 -10.25 -2.61 15.83
CA GLU A 212 -9.42 -2.97 16.98
C GLU A 212 -10.22 -3.59 18.13
N GLU A 213 -11.34 -2.96 18.48
CA GLU A 213 -12.18 -3.37 19.62
C GLU A 213 -13.21 -4.45 19.25
N LYS A 214 -13.30 -4.84 17.96
CA LYS A 214 -14.32 -5.79 17.49
C LYS A 214 -13.67 -6.91 16.70
N GLY A 215 -13.77 -8.14 17.23
CA GLY A 215 -13.39 -9.33 16.48
C GLY A 215 -14.27 -9.52 15.25
N GLY A 216 -13.65 -9.95 14.15
CA GLY A 216 -14.35 -10.35 12.93
C GLY A 216 -14.42 -9.28 11.82
N LEU A 217 -15.08 -9.67 10.73
CA LEU A 217 -15.28 -8.86 9.53
C LEU A 217 -16.55 -8.02 9.66
N PHE A 218 -16.47 -6.73 9.34
CA PHE A 218 -17.60 -5.82 9.38
C PHE A 218 -17.81 -5.12 8.05
N GLU A 219 -19.07 -5.02 7.63
CA GLU A 219 -19.47 -4.09 6.59
C GLU A 219 -19.52 -2.66 7.15
N PHE A 220 -19.07 -1.69 6.36
CA PHE A 220 -19.17 -0.28 6.70
C PHE A 220 -19.71 0.53 5.52
N ARG A 221 -20.38 1.63 5.84
CA ARG A 221 -20.85 2.64 4.88
C ARG A 221 -20.92 4.00 5.56
N TYR A 222 -20.33 5.02 4.96
CA TYR A 222 -20.44 6.39 5.45
C TYR A 222 -20.28 7.43 4.34
N GLN A 223 -20.80 8.62 4.59
CA GLN A 223 -20.66 9.79 3.72
C GLN A 223 -19.37 10.55 4.06
N ILE A 224 -18.61 10.95 3.04
CA ILE A 224 -17.40 11.76 3.23
C ILE A 224 -17.78 13.20 3.58
N GLY A 225 -17.11 13.78 4.57
CA GLY A 225 -17.35 15.14 5.04
C GLY A 225 -18.59 15.30 5.94
N HIS A 226 -19.26 14.19 6.30
CA HIS A 226 -20.35 14.23 7.28
C HIS A 226 -19.79 14.46 8.69
N PRO A 227 -20.36 15.35 9.53
CA PRO A 227 -19.81 15.67 10.86
C PRO A 227 -19.66 14.46 11.81
N ALA A 228 -20.50 13.44 11.64
CA ALA A 228 -20.45 12.21 12.44
C ALA A 228 -19.43 11.17 11.95
N THR A 229 -18.73 11.44 10.84
CA THR A 229 -17.72 10.53 10.29
C THR A 229 -16.34 11.05 10.65
N PRO A 230 -15.53 10.31 11.43
CA PRO A 230 -14.16 10.70 11.72
C PRO A 230 -13.37 10.92 10.42
N PRO A 231 -12.47 11.91 10.38
CA PRO A 231 -11.57 12.09 9.25
C PRO A 231 -10.72 10.82 9.04
N GLU A 232 -10.71 10.30 7.83
CA GLU A 232 -9.82 9.19 7.43
C GLU A 232 -8.36 9.64 7.57
N THR A 233 -7.50 8.75 8.06
CA THR A 233 -6.04 8.97 8.11
C THR A 233 -5.32 8.32 6.93
N TRP A 234 -4.08 8.74 6.66
CA TRP A 234 -3.23 8.05 5.66
C TRP A 234 -2.80 6.64 6.08
N PHE A 235 -2.95 6.29 7.37
CA PHE A 235 -2.53 5.01 7.93
C PHE A 235 -3.62 3.94 7.83
N GLU A 236 -4.88 4.36 7.72
CA GLU A 236 -6.02 3.48 7.48
C GLU A 236 -5.89 2.76 6.13
N GLY A 237 -5.80 1.43 6.20
CA GLY A 237 -5.66 0.54 5.06
C GLY A 237 -4.21 0.22 4.71
N VAL A 238 -3.25 0.63 5.55
CA VAL A 238 -1.87 0.17 5.48
C VAL A 238 -1.73 -1.07 6.37
N GLY A 239 -1.32 -2.19 5.77
CA GLY A 239 -0.99 -3.43 6.46
C GLY A 239 0.52 -3.65 6.49
N LEU A 240 1.10 -3.78 7.68
CA LEU A 240 2.55 -3.87 7.88
C LEU A 240 2.94 -5.27 8.35
N SER A 241 3.54 -6.05 7.46
CA SER A 241 4.08 -7.38 7.76
C SER A 241 5.56 -7.30 8.13
N LEU A 242 5.92 -7.61 9.38
CA LEU A 242 7.32 -7.57 9.85
C LEU A 242 8.08 -8.85 9.51
N ASN A 243 9.32 -8.72 9.03
CA ASN A 243 10.20 -9.86 8.76
C ASN A 243 10.88 -10.32 10.07
N PRO A 244 10.59 -11.54 10.58
CA PRO A 244 11.22 -12.06 11.80
C PRO A 244 12.71 -12.39 11.63
N HIS A 245 13.19 -12.50 10.39
CA HIS A 245 14.58 -12.83 10.05
C HIS A 245 15.38 -11.62 9.55
N ALA A 246 14.90 -10.40 9.78
CA ALA A 246 15.58 -9.18 9.37
C ALA A 246 16.91 -8.98 10.14
N LEU A 247 18.01 -8.76 9.41
CA LEU A 247 19.31 -8.38 9.98
C LEU A 247 19.25 -7.03 10.71
N VAL A 248 18.46 -6.10 10.18
CA VAL A 248 18.15 -4.82 10.81
C VAL A 248 16.63 -4.71 10.93
N PRO A 249 16.03 -5.11 12.07
CA PRO A 249 14.59 -5.06 12.26
C PRO A 249 14.04 -3.64 12.18
N LEU A 250 12.80 -3.51 11.71
CA LEU A 250 12.09 -2.23 11.75
C LEU A 250 11.73 -1.93 13.21
N PRO A 251 12.11 -0.76 13.78
CA PRO A 251 11.74 -0.43 15.14
C PRO A 251 10.22 -0.35 15.31
N VAL A 252 9.71 -0.83 16.43
CA VAL A 252 8.28 -0.81 16.74
C VAL A 252 7.77 0.63 16.72
N GLY A 253 6.67 0.86 15.98
CA GLY A 253 6.07 2.18 15.86
C GLY A 253 6.81 3.16 14.96
N ALA A 254 7.89 2.74 14.28
CA ALA A 254 8.62 3.60 13.35
C ALA A 254 7.78 4.01 12.14
N LEU A 255 6.88 3.12 11.69
CA LEU A 255 5.92 3.37 10.62
C LEU A 255 4.49 3.11 11.14
N PRO A 256 3.59 4.10 11.10
CA PRO A 256 2.21 3.90 11.53
C PRO A 256 1.44 3.05 10.51
N ALA A 257 0.64 2.10 10.99
CA ALA A 257 -0.22 1.26 10.15
C ALA A 257 -1.49 0.91 10.93
N SER A 258 -2.60 0.68 10.24
CA SER A 258 -3.84 0.25 10.89
C SER A 258 -3.97 -1.28 11.03
N SER A 259 -3.10 -2.03 10.35
CA SER A 259 -2.87 -3.47 10.55
C SER A 259 -1.37 -3.71 10.67
N THR A 260 -0.93 -4.47 11.68
CA THR A 260 0.45 -4.94 11.80
C THR A 260 0.45 -6.44 12.06
N THR A 261 1.19 -7.18 11.25
CA THR A 261 1.31 -8.63 11.32
C THR A 261 2.72 -9.00 11.77
N VAL A 262 2.81 -9.84 12.80
CA VAL A 262 4.07 -10.33 13.38
C VAL A 262 4.04 -11.85 13.49
N ALA A 263 5.18 -12.50 13.28
CA ALA A 263 5.31 -13.93 13.53
C ALA A 263 5.69 -14.19 14.99
N VAL A 264 4.95 -15.09 15.65
CA VAL A 264 5.16 -15.51 17.05
C VAL A 264 5.23 -17.03 17.05
N GLY A 265 6.45 -17.56 17.02
CA GLY A 265 6.67 -18.99 16.77
C GLY A 265 6.22 -19.36 15.36
N ASP A 266 5.34 -20.36 15.26
CA ASP A 266 4.77 -20.83 13.99
C ASP A 266 3.42 -20.15 13.64
N GLU A 267 2.94 -19.23 14.49
CA GLU A 267 1.69 -18.51 14.30
C GLU A 267 1.92 -17.05 13.88
N LEU A 268 0.89 -16.43 13.29
CA LEU A 268 0.85 -14.99 13.03
C LEU A 268 -0.10 -14.29 13.99
N GLU A 269 0.40 -13.27 14.65
CA GLU A 269 -0.43 -12.33 15.39
C GLU A 269 -0.66 -11.07 14.54
N ARG A 270 -1.93 -10.68 14.42
CA ARG A 270 -2.34 -9.45 13.73
C ARG A 270 -2.92 -8.45 14.73
N HIS A 271 -2.33 -7.27 14.78
CA HIS A 271 -2.78 -6.16 15.60
C HIS A 271 -3.45 -5.10 14.73
N ILE A 272 -4.75 -4.89 14.95
CA ILE A 272 -5.52 -3.84 14.29
C ILE A 272 -5.53 -2.60 15.18
N ARG A 273 -5.36 -1.41 14.59
CA ARG A 273 -5.44 -0.13 15.30
C ARG A 273 -6.59 0.70 14.73
N GLY A 274 -7.58 1.01 15.56
CA GLY A 274 -8.81 1.70 15.17
C GLY A 274 -9.59 0.96 14.09
N PHE A 275 -9.40 1.37 12.84
CA PHE A 275 -10.15 0.92 11.66
C PHE A 275 -9.20 0.48 10.53
N HIS A 276 -9.35 -0.75 10.06
CA HIS A 276 -8.58 -1.27 8.93
C HIS A 276 -9.51 -1.68 7.79
N PRO A 277 -9.72 -0.80 6.78
CA PRO A 277 -10.48 -1.14 5.60
C PRO A 277 -9.72 -2.18 4.77
N LEU A 278 -10.32 -3.35 4.57
CA LEU A 278 -9.74 -4.43 3.78
C LEU A 278 -9.94 -4.18 2.28
N ALA A 279 -11.17 -3.85 1.90
CA ALA A 279 -11.58 -3.60 0.52
C ALA A 279 -12.78 -2.64 0.53
N SER A 280 -12.78 -1.63 -0.33
CA SER A 280 -13.84 -0.62 -0.34
C SER A 280 -14.04 0.06 -1.68
N THR A 281 -15.28 0.48 -1.93
CA THR A 281 -15.69 1.30 -3.06
C THR A 281 -15.92 2.73 -2.60
N PHE A 282 -15.52 3.68 -3.44
CA PHE A 282 -15.77 5.10 -3.27
C PHE A 282 -16.59 5.60 -4.45
N VAL A 283 -17.73 6.22 -4.16
CA VAL A 283 -18.64 6.80 -5.15
C VAL A 283 -18.71 8.29 -4.89
N ILE A 284 -18.58 9.09 -5.94
CA ILE A 284 -18.67 10.55 -5.87
C ILE A 284 -19.52 11.08 -7.03
N GLN A 285 -20.44 11.98 -6.72
CA GLN A 285 -21.29 12.65 -7.68
C GLN A 285 -21.26 14.15 -7.42
N LYS A 286 -21.18 14.96 -8.48
CA LYS A 286 -21.31 16.42 -8.37
C LYS A 286 -22.73 16.75 -7.92
N ARG A 287 -22.88 17.66 -6.95
CA ARG A 287 -24.20 18.18 -6.59
C ARG A 287 -24.80 18.88 -7.82
N SER A 288 -26.07 18.59 -8.11
CA SER A 288 -26.84 19.36 -9.08
C SER A 288 -26.90 20.82 -8.61
N ALA A 289 -26.82 21.77 -9.53
CA ALA A 289 -27.23 23.13 -9.20
C ALA A 289 -28.76 23.11 -9.01
N ASP A 290 -29.21 23.51 -7.83
CA ASP A 290 -30.63 23.80 -7.58
C ASP A 290 -31.09 25.01 -8.41
#